data_AF-A0A660LC30-F1
#
_entry.id   AF-A0A660LC30-F1
#
_cell.length_a   1.000
_cell.length_b   1.000
_cell.length_c   1.000
_cell.angle_alpha   90.00
_cell.angle_beta   90.00
_cell.angle_gamma   90.00
#
_symmetry.space_group_name_H-M   'P 1'
#
loop_
_entity.id
_entity.type
_entity.pdbx_description
1 polymer ?
#
loop_
_entity_poly.entity_id
_entity_poly.type
_entity_poly.pdbx_seq_one_letter_code
_entity_poly.pdbx_strand_id
1 'polypeptide(L)'
;MHYPMKADQLALVQGWPHTRATLRRWNAAPWRLLAAWSLGSLLVTGLLLAATWFVAANALPDATRHSYPGLTRPATLADFGFVARRNFTVLALHALACVAGFLAGWVRPGEQATRAQRYAAPLAIIFVTAATLFSLMAQANALGHGAADLAWTLGIEPHTLLLRLLPHALPELFAVFLPLAAWSIASRRGAWDELLAATIATTAIAGPLVLLAAAIETWVTPLYFL
;
A
#
# COMPACT_ATOMS: atom_id res chain seq x y z
N MET A 1 21.27 25.88 -23.78
CA MET A 1 22.29 25.30 -22.88
C MET A 1 21.80 23.94 -22.40
N HIS A 2 22.43 22.86 -22.88
CA HIS A 2 22.19 21.51 -22.38
C HIS A 2 23.30 21.25 -21.36
N TYR A 3 23.01 21.35 -20.06
CA TYR A 3 23.98 20.93 -19.04
C TYR A 3 23.92 19.40 -18.99
N PRO A 4 24.97 18.66 -19.40
CA PRO A 4 24.98 17.23 -19.22
C PRO A 4 25.00 16.95 -17.71
N MET A 5 23.85 16.54 -17.15
CA MET A 5 23.83 16.00 -15.80
C MET A 5 24.62 14.70 -15.82
N LYS A 6 25.74 14.68 -15.10
CA LYS A 6 26.52 13.47 -14.93
C LYS A 6 25.76 12.50 -14.01
N ALA A 7 25.80 11.20 -14.30
CA ALA A 7 25.03 10.20 -13.55
C ALA A 7 25.40 10.14 -12.06
N ASP A 8 26.65 10.45 -11.72
CA ASP A 8 27.18 10.58 -10.36
C ASP A 8 26.56 11.73 -9.54
N GLN A 9 25.86 12.65 -10.21
CA GLN A 9 25.18 13.78 -9.58
C GLN A 9 23.73 13.48 -9.20
N LEU A 10 23.18 12.34 -9.60
CA LEU A 10 21.81 11.94 -9.30
C LEU A 10 21.65 11.58 -7.82
N ALA A 11 20.57 12.05 -7.19
CA ALA A 11 20.26 11.78 -5.78
C ALA A 11 20.19 10.28 -5.46
N LEU A 12 19.69 9.45 -6.39
CA LEU A 12 19.66 8.00 -6.23
C LEU A 12 21.07 7.39 -6.14
N VAL A 13 22.01 7.87 -6.95
CA VAL A 13 23.40 7.37 -6.98
C VAL A 13 24.14 7.82 -5.73
N GLN A 14 24.00 9.09 -5.35
CA GLN A 14 24.65 9.65 -4.16
C GLN A 14 24.06 9.12 -2.85
N GLY A 15 22.75 8.83 -2.81
CA GLY A 15 22.06 8.30 -1.63
C GLY A 15 22.20 6.79 -1.43
N TRP A 16 22.73 6.05 -2.40
CA TRP A 16 22.84 4.60 -2.32
C TRP A 16 23.74 4.08 -1.17
N PRO A 17 24.94 4.64 -0.93
CA PRO A 17 25.77 4.21 0.21
C PRO A 17 25.04 4.39 1.55
N HIS A 18 24.32 5.50 1.70
CA HIS A 18 23.53 5.81 2.90
C HIS A 18 22.37 4.82 3.08
N THR A 19 21.65 4.54 1.99
CA THR A 19 20.58 3.53 1.95
C THR A 19 21.09 2.16 2.43
N ARG A 20 22.25 1.72 1.94
CA ARG A 20 22.87 0.45 2.37
C ARG A 20 23.27 0.47 3.85
N ALA A 21 23.82 1.58 4.34
CA ALA A 21 24.18 1.73 5.74
C ALA A 21 22.94 1.65 6.65
N THR A 22 21.85 2.31 6.27
CA THR A 22 20.56 2.26 6.97
C THR A 22 19.98 0.84 7.01
N LEU A 23 19.97 0.13 5.88
CA LEU A 23 19.52 -1.27 5.84
C LEU A 23 20.36 -2.18 6.74
N ARG A 24 21.69 -2.00 6.77
CA ARG A 24 22.58 -2.76 7.68
C ARG A 24 22.28 -2.47 9.15
N ARG A 25 22.06 -1.19 9.50
CA ARG A 25 21.67 -0.78 10.86
C ARG A 25 20.36 -1.43 11.28
N TRP A 26 19.35 -1.42 10.41
CA TRP A 26 18.05 -2.01 10.71
C TRP A 26 18.12 -3.53 10.81
N ASN A 27 18.97 -4.19 10.01
CA ASN A 27 19.17 -5.63 10.10
C ASN A 27 19.73 -6.09 11.46
N ALA A 28 20.43 -5.22 12.19
CA ALA A 28 20.91 -5.52 13.54
C ALA A 28 19.80 -5.46 14.61
N ALA A 29 18.72 -4.70 14.38
CA ALA A 29 17.61 -4.57 15.32
C ALA A 29 16.26 -4.37 14.58
N PRO A 30 15.79 -5.35 13.79
CA PRO A 30 14.70 -5.16 12.84
C PRO A 30 13.34 -5.00 13.54
N TRP A 31 13.15 -5.65 14.69
CA TRP A 31 11.84 -5.80 15.32
C TRP A 31 11.21 -4.48 15.77
N ARG A 32 11.98 -3.51 16.26
CA ARG A 32 11.45 -2.20 16.71
C ARG A 32 10.83 -1.42 15.56
N LEU A 33 11.51 -1.49 14.42
CA LEU A 33 11.10 -0.81 13.21
C LEU A 33 9.88 -1.50 12.61
N LEU A 34 9.96 -2.83 12.44
CA LEU A 34 8.88 -3.63 11.90
C LEU A 34 7.62 -3.54 12.77
N ALA A 35 7.72 -3.51 14.10
CA ALA A 35 6.57 -3.36 14.99
C ALA A 35 5.85 -2.02 14.76
N ALA A 36 6.59 -0.92 14.66
CA ALA A 36 6.00 0.40 14.43
C ALA A 36 5.32 0.48 13.04
N TRP A 37 5.98 -0.06 12.01
CA TRP A 37 5.42 -0.11 10.66
C TRP A 37 4.19 -1.02 10.58
N SER A 38 4.25 -2.17 11.25
CA SER A 38 3.16 -3.14 11.28
C SER A 38 1.95 -2.57 11.99
N LEU A 39 2.13 -1.90 13.13
CA LEU A 39 1.03 -1.24 13.84
C LEU A 39 0.39 -0.14 12.99
N GLY A 40 1.21 0.69 12.33
CA GLY A 40 0.70 1.72 11.42
C GLY A 40 -0.08 1.13 10.26
N SER A 41 0.43 0.05 9.66
CA SER A 41 -0.24 -0.65 8.56
C SER A 41 -1.58 -1.25 9.01
N LEU A 42 -1.57 -2.00 10.11
CA LEU A 42 -2.78 -2.61 10.69
C LEU A 42 -3.85 -1.57 11.05
N LEU A 43 -3.44 -0.40 11.55
CA LEU A 43 -4.37 0.69 11.82
C LEU A 43 -5.06 1.19 10.54
N VAL A 44 -4.31 1.42 9.47
CA VAL A 44 -4.89 1.85 8.18
C VAL A 44 -5.76 0.74 7.58
N THR A 45 -5.31 -0.51 7.64
CA THR A 45 -6.10 -1.68 7.22
C THR A 45 -7.43 -1.75 7.97
N GLY A 46 -7.41 -1.64 9.31
CA GLY A 46 -8.62 -1.66 10.13
C GLY A 46 -9.58 -0.52 9.80
N LEU A 47 -9.06 0.70 9.60
CA LEU A 47 -9.87 1.84 9.18
C LEU A 47 -10.50 1.65 7.81
N LEU A 48 -9.76 1.11 6.84
CA LEU A 48 -10.30 0.84 5.50
C LEU A 48 -11.36 -0.27 5.53
N LEU A 49 -11.14 -1.34 6.28
CA LEU A 49 -12.13 -2.41 6.44
C LEU A 49 -13.40 -1.90 7.12
N ALA A 50 -13.27 -1.07 8.15
CA ALA A 50 -14.41 -0.44 8.82
C ALA A 50 -15.16 0.51 7.87
N ALA A 51 -14.46 1.32 7.07
CA ALA A 51 -15.08 2.19 6.07
C ALA A 51 -15.78 1.39 4.96
N THR A 52 -15.16 0.30 4.49
CA THR A 52 -15.74 -0.61 3.49
C THR A 52 -17.01 -1.26 4.04
N TRP A 53 -16.98 -1.74 5.27
CA TRP A 53 -18.16 -2.27 5.96
C TRP A 53 -19.27 -1.22 6.08
N PHE A 54 -18.93 -0.01 6.50
CA PHE A 54 -19.88 1.08 6.62
C PHE A 54 -20.57 1.38 5.28
N VAL A 55 -19.82 1.48 4.19
CA VAL A 55 -20.41 1.66 2.85
C VAL A 55 -21.28 0.46 2.48
N ALA A 56 -20.79 -0.77 2.65
CA ALA A 56 -21.52 -1.99 2.30
C ALA A 56 -22.86 -2.14 3.06
N ALA A 57 -22.90 -1.72 4.32
CA ALA A 57 -24.10 -1.77 5.15
C ALA A 57 -25.15 -0.71 4.77
N ASN A 58 -24.76 0.36 4.06
CA ASN A 58 -25.64 1.48 3.70
C ASN A 58 -25.89 1.59 2.18
N ALA A 59 -25.18 0.84 1.35
CA ALA A 59 -25.36 0.83 -0.09
C ALA A 59 -26.61 0.02 -0.46
N LEU A 60 -27.37 0.50 -1.45
CA LEU A 60 -28.39 -0.31 -2.10
C LEU A 60 -27.70 -1.29 -3.07
N PRO A 61 -27.89 -2.61 -2.91
CA PRO A 61 -27.26 -3.58 -3.79
C PRO A 61 -27.84 -3.49 -5.21
N ASP A 62 -26.97 -3.60 -6.21
CA ASP A 62 -27.34 -3.76 -7.61
C ASP A 62 -27.31 -5.26 -7.97
N ALA A 63 -28.47 -5.79 -8.37
CA ALA A 63 -28.65 -7.21 -8.68
C ALA A 63 -28.11 -7.61 -10.06
N THR A 64 -27.47 -6.71 -10.82
CA THR A 64 -26.78 -7.08 -12.05
C THR A 64 -25.70 -8.12 -11.76
N ARG A 65 -25.79 -9.28 -12.42
CA ARG A 65 -24.94 -10.44 -12.11
C ARG A 65 -23.48 -10.13 -12.40
N HIS A 66 -22.70 -9.97 -11.35
CA HIS A 66 -21.24 -9.94 -11.42
C HIS A 66 -20.69 -11.37 -11.36
N SER A 67 -19.74 -11.69 -12.24
CA SER A 67 -19.04 -12.97 -12.22
C SER A 67 -17.91 -12.93 -11.20
N TYR A 68 -17.98 -13.78 -10.17
CA TYR A 68 -16.95 -13.93 -9.15
C TYR A 68 -16.18 -15.25 -9.35
N PRO A 69 -14.87 -15.19 -9.66
CA PRO A 69 -14.03 -16.39 -9.77
C PRO A 69 -14.10 -17.25 -8.49
N GLY A 70 -14.23 -18.56 -8.66
CA GLY A 70 -14.39 -19.52 -7.57
C GLY A 70 -15.81 -19.65 -7.01
N LEU A 71 -16.69 -18.65 -7.22
CA LEU A 71 -18.09 -18.70 -6.78
C LEU A 71 -19.03 -19.01 -7.95
N THR A 72 -19.00 -18.18 -9.00
CA THR A 72 -19.92 -18.30 -10.14
C THR A 72 -19.28 -19.02 -11.34
N ARG A 73 -17.96 -19.17 -11.33
CA ARG A 73 -17.19 -19.92 -12.34
C ARG A 73 -15.90 -20.47 -11.73
N PRO A 74 -15.27 -21.51 -12.31
CA PRO A 74 -13.98 -21.99 -11.86
C PRO A 74 -12.91 -20.87 -11.83
N ALA A 75 -12.12 -20.86 -10.76
CA ALA A 75 -10.98 -19.94 -10.62
C ALA A 75 -9.81 -20.37 -11.51
N THR A 76 -9.16 -19.41 -12.14
CA THR A 76 -8.07 -19.65 -13.10
C THR A 76 -6.80 -18.90 -12.72
N LEU A 77 -5.66 -19.24 -13.34
CA LEU A 77 -4.42 -18.47 -13.20
C LEU A 77 -4.55 -17.03 -13.70
N ALA A 78 -5.47 -16.75 -14.64
CA ALA A 78 -5.73 -15.40 -15.10
C ALA A 78 -6.38 -14.53 -14.02
N ASP A 79 -7.22 -15.11 -13.17
CA ASP A 79 -7.86 -14.44 -12.04
C ASP A 79 -6.82 -14.06 -10.97
N PHE A 80 -5.95 -15.00 -10.64
CA PHE A 80 -4.79 -14.73 -9.79
C PHE A 80 -3.91 -13.60 -10.35
N GLY A 81 -3.59 -13.65 -11.64
CA GLY A 81 -2.81 -12.61 -12.31
C GLY A 81 -3.50 -11.24 -12.29
N PHE A 82 -4.83 -11.20 -12.40
CA PHE A 82 -5.62 -9.98 -12.29
C PHE A 82 -5.53 -9.36 -10.89
N VAL A 83 -5.75 -10.17 -9.84
CA VAL A 83 -5.65 -9.73 -8.43
C VAL A 83 -4.24 -9.27 -8.11
N ALA A 84 -3.23 -10.09 -8.43
CA ALA A 84 -1.83 -9.76 -8.20
C ALA A 84 -1.44 -8.44 -8.90
N ARG A 85 -1.79 -8.26 -10.17
CA ARG A 85 -1.49 -7.02 -10.91
C ARG A 85 -2.10 -5.79 -10.25
N ARG A 86 -3.37 -5.85 -9.83
CA ARG A 86 -4.03 -4.74 -9.13
C ARG A 86 -3.28 -4.36 -7.85
N ASN A 87 -2.94 -5.35 -7.03
CA ASN A 87 -2.21 -5.12 -5.78
C ASN A 87 -0.78 -4.62 -6.00
N PHE A 88 -0.06 -5.18 -6.97
CA PHE A 88 1.28 -4.69 -7.34
C PHE A 88 1.25 -3.28 -7.91
N THR A 89 0.20 -2.89 -8.64
CA THR A 89 0.03 -1.49 -9.08
C THR A 89 -0.08 -0.56 -7.87
N VAL A 90 -0.90 -0.89 -6.87
CA VAL A 90 -1.02 -0.08 -5.64
C VAL A 90 0.32 -0.02 -4.89
N LEU A 91 0.97 -1.17 -4.70
CA LEU A 91 2.28 -1.25 -4.06
C LEU A 91 3.35 -0.43 -4.80
N ALA A 92 3.34 -0.47 -6.13
CA ALA A 92 4.25 0.31 -6.97
C ALA A 92 3.99 1.82 -6.86
N LEU A 93 2.73 2.25 -6.83
CA LEU A 93 2.39 3.66 -6.61
C LEU A 93 2.86 4.16 -5.24
N HIS A 94 2.71 3.34 -4.19
CA HIS A 94 3.26 3.67 -2.87
C HIS A 94 4.79 3.74 -2.86
N ALA A 95 5.47 2.79 -3.51
CA ALA A 95 6.92 2.81 -3.64
C ALA A 95 7.39 4.06 -4.39
N LEU A 96 6.72 4.44 -5.48
CA LEU A 96 7.01 5.65 -6.24
C LEU A 96 6.80 6.92 -5.41
N ALA A 97 5.73 6.99 -4.60
CA ALA A 97 5.50 8.11 -3.69
C ALA A 97 6.63 8.25 -2.64
N CYS A 98 7.13 7.12 -2.12
CA CYS A 98 8.25 7.12 -1.18
C CYS A 98 9.56 7.58 -1.84
N VAL A 99 9.84 7.12 -3.06
CA VAL A 99 10.99 7.58 -3.86
C VAL A 99 10.87 9.06 -4.20
N ALA A 100 9.69 9.54 -4.58
CA ALA A 100 9.46 10.96 -4.82
C ALA A 100 9.71 11.79 -3.55
N GLY A 101 9.27 11.30 -2.38
CA GLY A 101 9.55 11.92 -1.08
C GLY A 101 11.05 11.96 -0.76
N PHE A 102 11.78 10.88 -1.03
CA PHE A 102 13.24 10.85 -0.92
C PHE A 102 13.89 11.90 -1.82
N LEU A 103 13.51 11.96 -3.11
CA LEU A 103 14.05 12.92 -4.08
C LEU A 103 13.75 14.37 -3.70
N ALA A 104 12.54 14.64 -3.19
CA ALA A 104 12.13 15.98 -2.76
C ALA A 104 12.84 16.44 -1.47
N GLY A 105 13.12 15.51 -0.56
CA GLY A 105 13.79 15.78 0.72
C GLY A 105 15.32 15.69 0.68
N TRP A 106 15.90 15.16 -0.39
CA TRP A 106 17.34 14.94 -0.50
C TRP A 106 18.11 16.27 -0.61
N VAL A 107 19.06 16.45 0.30
CA VAL A 107 20.04 17.55 0.29
C VAL A 107 21.43 16.93 0.25
N ARG A 108 22.31 17.46 -0.62
CA ARG A 108 23.66 16.93 -0.74
C ARG A 108 24.45 17.14 0.56
N PRO A 109 25.31 16.18 0.95
CA PRO A 109 26.21 16.37 2.08
C PRO A 109 27.06 17.63 1.89
N GLY A 110 27.05 18.52 2.88
CA GLY A 110 27.79 19.79 2.85
C GLY A 110 27.07 20.96 2.15
N GLU A 111 25.89 20.74 1.56
CA GLU A 111 25.06 21.80 1.00
C GLU A 111 23.90 22.18 1.93
N GLN A 112 23.45 23.43 1.84
CA GLN A 112 22.25 23.90 2.54
C GLN A 112 21.02 23.79 1.63
N ALA A 113 19.87 23.45 2.23
CA ALA A 113 18.61 23.41 1.51
C ALA A 113 18.25 24.79 0.91
N THR A 114 18.02 24.82 -0.40
CA THR A 114 17.48 25.98 -1.11
C THR A 114 16.11 26.37 -0.57
N ARG A 115 15.67 27.62 -0.82
CA ARG A 115 14.33 28.07 -0.42
C ARG A 115 13.23 27.17 -1.02
N ALA A 116 13.39 26.74 -2.26
CA ALA A 116 12.46 25.82 -2.92
C ALA A 116 12.38 24.46 -2.20
N GLN A 117 13.52 23.86 -1.85
CA GLN A 117 13.56 22.57 -1.13
C GLN A 117 12.91 22.63 0.26
N ARG A 118 13.02 23.76 0.97
CA ARG A 118 12.38 23.93 2.29
C ARG A 118 10.86 23.87 2.22
N TYR A 119 10.26 24.33 1.12
CA TYR A 119 8.81 24.24 0.91
C TYR A 119 8.39 22.97 0.16
N ALA A 120 9.27 22.37 -0.63
CA ALA A 120 8.98 21.15 -1.39
C ALA A 120 8.60 19.99 -0.48
N ALA A 121 9.34 19.76 0.60
CA ALA A 121 9.07 18.67 1.54
C ALA A 121 7.68 18.75 2.23
N PRO A 122 7.27 19.88 2.87
CA PRO A 122 5.94 19.97 3.47
C PRO A 122 4.81 19.94 2.42
N LEU A 123 4.99 20.56 1.25
CA LEU A 123 3.99 20.48 0.17
C LEU A 123 3.83 19.06 -0.36
N ALA A 124 4.93 18.30 -0.50
CA ALA A 124 4.88 16.89 -0.87
C ALA A 124 4.12 16.06 0.18
N ILE A 125 4.32 16.33 1.48
CA ILE A 125 3.55 15.64 2.53
C ILE A 125 2.06 15.92 2.38
N ILE A 126 1.67 17.19 2.23
CA ILE A 126 0.26 17.58 2.10
C ILE A 126 -0.37 16.90 0.88
N PHE A 127 0.31 16.96 -0.27
CA PHE A 127 -0.15 16.35 -1.51
C PHE A 127 -0.31 14.83 -1.36
N VAL A 128 0.70 14.12 -0.87
CA VAL A 128 0.66 12.66 -0.68
C VAL A 128 -0.43 12.27 0.32
N THR A 129 -0.61 13.05 1.39
CA THR A 129 -1.67 12.82 2.38
C THR A 129 -3.05 12.97 1.74
N ALA A 130 -3.28 14.04 0.98
CA ALA A 130 -4.54 14.28 0.29
C ALA A 130 -4.84 13.18 -0.75
N ALA A 131 -3.84 12.83 -1.57
CA ALA A 131 -3.95 11.74 -2.55
C ALA A 131 -4.23 10.39 -1.88
N THR A 132 -3.60 10.12 -0.74
CA THR A 132 -3.83 8.88 0.04
C THR A 132 -5.25 8.85 0.59
N LEU A 133 -5.72 9.92 1.22
CA LEU A 133 -7.09 10.00 1.75
C LEU A 133 -8.13 9.85 0.64
N PHE A 134 -7.95 10.54 -0.48
CA PHE A 134 -8.81 10.39 -1.64
C PHE A 134 -8.82 8.94 -2.15
N SER A 135 -7.65 8.32 -2.29
CA SER A 135 -7.53 6.92 -2.73
C SER A 135 -8.21 5.94 -1.77
N LEU A 136 -8.04 6.12 -0.45
CA LEU A 136 -8.68 5.28 0.56
C LEU A 136 -10.21 5.43 0.53
N MET A 137 -10.72 6.64 0.37
CA MET A 137 -12.16 6.89 0.23
C MET A 137 -12.72 6.25 -1.04
N ALA A 138 -12.04 6.42 -2.18
CA ALA A 138 -12.44 5.80 -3.44
C ALA A 138 -12.44 4.27 -3.35
N GLN A 139 -11.44 3.68 -2.71
CA GLN A 139 -11.35 2.24 -2.47
C GLN A 139 -12.47 1.75 -1.53
N ALA A 140 -12.70 2.42 -0.40
CA ALA A 140 -13.78 2.08 0.52
C ALA A 140 -15.14 2.11 -0.18
N ASN A 141 -15.36 3.12 -1.04
CA ASN A 141 -16.59 3.24 -1.80
C ASN A 141 -16.76 2.09 -2.82
N ALA A 142 -15.73 1.82 -3.63
CA ALA A 142 -15.78 0.78 -4.64
C ALA A 142 -15.90 -0.63 -4.04
N LEU A 143 -15.09 -0.94 -3.03
CA LEU A 143 -15.13 -2.21 -2.31
C LEU A 143 -16.44 -2.39 -1.54
N GLY A 144 -16.96 -1.31 -0.93
CA GLY A 144 -18.20 -1.36 -0.16
C GLY A 144 -19.41 -1.68 -1.02
N HIS A 145 -19.55 -1.04 -2.20
CA HIS A 145 -20.62 -1.36 -3.13
C HIS A 145 -20.48 -2.80 -3.66
N GLY A 146 -19.27 -3.21 -4.08
CA GLY A 146 -19.05 -4.60 -4.51
C GLY A 146 -19.34 -5.64 -3.43
N ALA A 147 -19.06 -5.32 -2.17
CA ALA A 147 -19.40 -6.17 -1.04
C ALA A 147 -20.92 -6.22 -0.79
N ALA A 148 -21.65 -5.11 -0.95
CA ALA A 148 -23.11 -5.11 -0.86
C ALA A 148 -23.75 -5.98 -1.95
N ASP A 149 -23.29 -5.86 -3.20
CA ASP A 149 -23.79 -6.65 -4.33
C ASP A 149 -23.52 -8.14 -4.15
N LEU A 150 -22.31 -8.50 -3.70
CA LEU A 150 -21.92 -9.89 -3.45
C LEU A 150 -22.68 -10.48 -2.26
N ALA A 151 -22.83 -9.73 -1.16
CA ALA A 151 -23.58 -10.15 0.02
C ALA A 151 -25.04 -10.44 -0.35
N TRP A 152 -25.67 -9.54 -1.12
CA TRP A 152 -27.01 -9.72 -1.66
C TRP A 152 -27.12 -10.97 -2.53
N THR A 153 -26.18 -11.17 -3.46
CA THR A 153 -26.16 -12.33 -4.36
C THR A 153 -26.04 -13.66 -3.61
N LEU A 154 -25.27 -13.68 -2.51
CA LEU A 154 -25.06 -14.84 -1.67
C LEU A 154 -26.13 -15.04 -0.59
N GLY A 155 -27.05 -14.07 -0.41
CA GLY A 155 -28.06 -14.11 0.64
C GLY A 155 -27.47 -14.04 2.05
N ILE A 156 -26.33 -13.36 2.24
CA ILE A 156 -25.67 -13.19 3.53
C ILE A 156 -25.54 -11.71 3.89
N GLU A 157 -25.34 -11.44 5.18
CA GLU A 157 -25.11 -10.08 5.67
C GLU A 157 -23.70 -9.56 5.29
N PRO A 158 -23.53 -8.25 4.97
CA PRO A 158 -22.23 -7.68 4.60
C PRO A 158 -21.12 -7.90 5.63
N HIS A 159 -21.44 -7.90 6.93
CA HIS A 159 -20.45 -8.17 7.97
C HIS A 159 -19.96 -9.62 7.93
N THR A 160 -20.85 -10.58 7.65
CA THR A 160 -20.50 -12.00 7.52
C THR A 160 -19.65 -12.21 6.28
N LEU A 161 -19.97 -11.53 5.18
CA LEU A 161 -19.15 -11.53 3.98
C LEU A 161 -17.73 -11.05 4.31
N LEU A 162 -17.57 -9.86 4.92
CA LEU A 162 -16.26 -9.30 5.24
C LEU A 162 -15.45 -10.19 6.17
N LEU A 163 -16.07 -10.81 7.18
CA LEU A 163 -15.40 -11.78 8.06
C LEU A 163 -14.84 -12.98 7.27
N ARG A 164 -15.58 -13.49 6.28
CA ARG A 164 -15.12 -14.58 5.40
C ARG A 164 -14.03 -14.14 4.42
N LEU A 165 -13.97 -12.85 4.07
CA LEU A 165 -12.91 -12.30 3.23
C LEU A 165 -11.61 -11.98 4.00
N LEU A 166 -11.65 -11.87 5.34
CA LEU A 166 -10.47 -11.55 6.15
C LEU A 166 -9.20 -12.40 5.87
N PRO A 167 -9.28 -13.71 5.59
CA PRO A 167 -8.09 -14.53 5.36
C PRO A 167 -7.16 -14.04 4.24
N HIS A 168 -7.69 -13.39 3.21
CA HIS A 168 -6.87 -12.73 2.17
C HIS A 168 -6.85 -11.21 2.32
N ALA A 169 -7.99 -10.59 2.67
CA ALA A 169 -8.10 -9.14 2.73
C ALA A 169 -7.19 -8.52 3.80
N LEU A 170 -7.05 -9.16 4.97
CA LEU A 170 -6.18 -8.67 6.02
C LEU A 170 -4.69 -8.67 5.61
N PRO A 171 -4.08 -9.80 5.17
CA PRO A 171 -2.70 -9.80 4.73
C PRO A 171 -2.46 -8.95 3.47
N GLU A 172 -3.41 -8.86 2.55
CA GLU A 172 -3.33 -7.98 1.37
C GLU A 172 -3.22 -6.52 1.78
N LEU A 173 -4.22 -6.03 2.51
CA LEU A 173 -4.30 -4.62 2.93
C LEU A 173 -3.11 -4.26 3.83
N PHE A 174 -2.73 -5.15 4.73
CA PHE A 174 -1.55 -4.98 5.57
C PHE A 174 -0.27 -4.83 4.73
N ALA A 175 -0.10 -5.65 3.69
CA ALA A 175 1.07 -5.60 2.84
C ALA A 175 1.14 -4.30 2.03
N VAL A 176 0.02 -3.89 1.41
CA VAL A 176 0.00 -2.68 0.57
C VAL A 176 0.13 -1.38 1.37
N PHE A 177 -0.29 -1.36 2.64
CA PHE A 177 -0.14 -0.18 3.52
C PHE A 177 1.16 -0.14 4.31
N LEU A 178 1.98 -1.21 4.28
CA LEU A 178 3.26 -1.23 4.96
C LEU A 178 4.21 -0.09 4.52
N PRO A 179 4.39 0.20 3.22
CA PRO A 179 5.21 1.33 2.77
C PRO A 179 4.66 2.68 3.22
N LEU A 180 3.32 2.85 3.19
CA LEU A 180 2.66 4.07 3.65
C LEU A 180 2.95 4.34 5.12
N ALA A 181 2.81 3.31 5.98
CA ALA A 181 3.10 3.41 7.40
C ALA A 181 4.58 3.79 7.65
N ALA A 182 5.51 3.12 6.96
CA ALA A 182 6.93 3.41 7.05
C ALA A 182 7.26 4.85 6.65
N TRP A 183 6.68 5.30 5.53
CA TRP A 183 6.84 6.67 5.03
C TRP A 183 6.28 7.71 5.98
N SER A 184 5.06 7.52 6.50
CA SER A 184 4.45 8.49 7.42
C SER A 184 5.27 8.63 8.71
N ILE A 185 5.82 7.54 9.23
CA ILE A 185 6.67 7.55 10.43
C ILE A 185 8.01 8.26 10.14
N ALA A 186 8.66 7.96 9.02
CA ALA A 186 9.93 8.56 8.63
C ALA A 186 9.78 10.07 8.33
N SER A 187 8.75 10.45 7.57
CA SER A 187 8.44 11.85 7.23
C SER A 187 8.18 12.70 8.47
N ARG A 188 7.47 12.15 9.47
CA ARG A 188 7.25 12.84 10.76
C ARG A 188 8.53 13.08 11.56
N ARG A 189 9.56 12.26 11.35
CA ARG A 189 10.88 12.40 11.99
C ARG A 189 11.85 13.24 11.16
N GLY A 190 11.45 13.68 9.97
CA GLY A 190 12.34 14.35 9.02
C GLY A 190 13.44 13.44 8.47
N ALA A 191 13.29 12.11 8.57
CA ALA A 191 14.28 11.11 8.14
C ALA A 191 14.14 10.79 6.64
N TRP A 192 14.23 11.84 5.81
CA TRP A 192 14.03 11.75 4.35
C TRP A 192 15.03 10.81 3.67
N ASP A 193 16.25 10.77 4.21
CA ASP A 193 17.38 9.94 3.81
C ASP A 193 17.15 8.44 4.06
N GLU A 194 16.23 8.08 4.97
CA GLU A 194 15.86 6.69 5.25
C GLU A 194 14.71 6.18 4.34
N LEU A 195 14.04 7.05 3.58
CA LEU A 195 12.86 6.69 2.78
C LEU A 195 13.16 5.69 1.67
N LEU A 196 14.31 5.78 1.01
CA LEU A 196 14.68 4.82 -0.03
C LEU A 196 14.92 3.41 0.57
N ALA A 197 15.57 3.36 1.75
CA ALA A 197 15.75 2.11 2.49
C ALA A 197 14.41 1.52 2.95
N ALA A 198 13.52 2.37 3.47
CA ALA A 198 12.16 1.97 3.86
C ALA A 198 11.37 1.42 2.68
N THR A 199 11.47 2.06 1.51
CA THR A 199 10.82 1.61 0.27
C THR A 199 11.28 0.21 -0.10
N ILE A 200 12.60 -0.01 -0.18
CA ILE A 200 13.17 -1.33 -0.54
C ILE A 200 12.72 -2.40 0.46
N ALA A 201 12.84 -2.13 1.76
CA ALA A 201 12.50 -3.10 2.80
C ALA A 201 11.00 -3.44 2.77
N THR A 202 10.13 -2.43 2.72
CA THR A 202 8.68 -2.65 2.76
C THR A 202 8.16 -3.30 1.49
N THR A 203 8.66 -2.94 0.29
CA THR A 203 8.29 -3.62 -0.96
C THR A 203 8.77 -5.07 -0.98
N ALA A 204 9.99 -5.36 -0.48
CA ALA A 204 10.51 -6.72 -0.40
C ALA A 204 9.68 -7.62 0.53
N ILE A 205 9.15 -7.06 1.62
CA ILE A 205 8.25 -7.77 2.55
C ILE A 205 6.83 -7.90 1.96
N ALA A 206 6.31 -6.83 1.38
CA ALA A 206 4.94 -6.78 0.87
C ALA A 206 4.72 -7.67 -0.36
N GLY A 207 5.72 -7.79 -1.25
CA GLY A 207 5.60 -8.57 -2.48
C GLY A 207 5.15 -10.02 -2.26
N PRO A 208 5.85 -10.82 -1.43
CA PRO A 208 5.43 -12.17 -1.09
C PRO A 208 4.07 -12.24 -0.40
N LEU A 209 3.75 -11.29 0.48
CA LEU A 209 2.46 -11.24 1.17
C LEU A 209 1.30 -10.96 0.20
N VAL A 210 1.48 -10.06 -0.76
CA VAL A 210 0.51 -9.78 -1.83
C VAL A 210 0.28 -11.01 -2.69
N LEU A 211 1.33 -11.75 -3.07
CA LEU A 211 1.20 -12.98 -3.83
C LEU A 211 0.44 -14.05 -3.05
N LEU A 212 0.76 -14.21 -1.76
CA LEU A 212 0.07 -15.15 -0.89
C LEU A 212 -1.41 -14.78 -0.72
N ALA A 213 -1.71 -13.51 -0.47
CA ALA A 213 -3.08 -13.03 -0.35
C ALA A 213 -3.88 -13.23 -1.63
N ALA A 214 -3.30 -12.91 -2.80
CA ALA A 214 -3.94 -13.16 -4.09
C ALA A 214 -4.22 -14.65 -4.33
N ALA A 215 -3.34 -15.53 -3.86
CA ALA A 215 -3.57 -16.98 -3.94
C ALA A 215 -4.72 -17.42 -3.03
N ILE A 216 -4.76 -16.93 -1.80
CA ILE A 216 -5.85 -17.19 -0.86
C ILE A 216 -7.17 -16.69 -1.46
N GLU A 217 -7.21 -15.46 -1.99
CA GLU A 217 -8.40 -14.89 -2.66
C GLU A 217 -8.90 -15.78 -3.80
N THR A 218 -7.99 -16.26 -4.65
CA THR A 218 -8.36 -16.98 -5.87
C THR A 218 -8.83 -18.41 -5.59
N TRP A 219 -8.18 -19.12 -4.66
CA TRP A 219 -8.37 -20.57 -4.50
C TRP A 219 -8.95 -20.99 -3.14
N VAL A 220 -8.75 -20.20 -2.09
CA VAL A 220 -9.14 -20.58 -0.73
C VAL A 220 -10.42 -19.88 -0.30
N THR A 221 -10.51 -18.57 -0.52
CA THR A 221 -11.65 -17.75 -0.13
C THR A 221 -12.99 -18.28 -0.66
N PRO A 222 -13.11 -18.76 -1.91
CA PRO A 222 -14.36 -19.32 -2.41
C PRO A 222 -14.87 -20.52 -1.60
N LEU A 223 -13.98 -21.29 -0.97
CA LEU A 223 -14.34 -22.44 -0.13
C LEU A 223 -15.12 -22.04 1.13
N TYR A 224 -15.06 -20.78 1.56
CA TYR A 224 -15.84 -20.29 2.71
C TYR A 224 -17.30 -19.94 2.34
N PHE A 225 -17.69 -20.06 1.08
CA PHE A 225 -19.02 -19.73 0.58
C PHE A 225 -19.77 -20.93 -0.04
N LEU A 226 -19.10 -22.08 -0.15
CA LEU A 226 -19.68 -23.37 -0.51
C LEU A 226 -20.22 -24.09 0.74
#